data_AF-A0A973B1C2-F1
#
_entry.id   AF-A0A973B1C2-F1
#
_cell.length_a   1.000
_cell.length_b   1.000
_cell.length_c   1.000
_cell.angle_alpha   90.00
_cell.angle_beta   90.00
_cell.angle_gamma   90.00
#
_symmetry.space_group_name_H-M   'P 1'
#
loop_
_entity.id
_entity.type
_entity.pdbx_description
1 polymer ?
#
loop_
_entity_poly.entity_id
_entity_poly.type
_entity_poly.pdbx_seq_one_letter_code
_entity_poly.pdbx_strand_id
1 'polypeptide(L)'
;LNHSKYANNLQYYRTLYLLNQIPHFDLGNIIVTENEDLVSPVGVLYVYRYENESSLQKWISEREDKIQCKVGLNIDFGQSQQPALDDFADGINTYDFLVNLA
;
A
#
# COMPACT_ATOMS: atom_id res chain seq x y z
N LEU A 1 19.03 -5.28 -15.70
CA LEU A 1 18.64 -3.93 -15.25
C LEU A 1 19.08 -3.76 -13.79
N ASN A 2 20.03 -2.87 -13.52
CA ASN A 2 20.47 -2.57 -12.14
C ASN A 2 19.64 -1.40 -11.60
N HIS A 3 18.74 -1.67 -10.66
CA HIS A 3 17.89 -0.65 -10.03
C HIS A 3 18.60 0.01 -8.85
N SER A 4 19.64 0.82 -9.12
CA SER A 4 20.47 1.43 -8.08
C SER A 4 19.68 2.27 -7.07
N LYS A 5 18.67 3.03 -7.52
CA LYS A 5 17.80 3.81 -6.61
C LYS A 5 16.99 2.93 -5.65
N TYR A 6 16.49 1.80 -6.13
CA TYR A 6 15.76 0.84 -5.29
C TYR A 6 16.70 0.19 -4.28
N ALA A 7 17.85 -0.31 -4.75
CA ALA A 7 18.86 -0.93 -3.91
C ALA A 7 19.34 0.03 -2.80
N ASN A 8 19.53 1.31 -3.12
CA ASN A 8 19.92 2.33 -2.15
C ASN A 8 18.83 2.57 -1.09
N ASN A 9 17.55 2.64 -1.48
CA ASN A 9 16.45 2.78 -0.52
C ASN A 9 16.35 1.56 0.41
N LEU A 10 16.38 0.36 -0.18
CA LEU A 10 16.33 -0.89 0.59
C LEU A 10 17.50 -0.96 1.59
N GLN A 11 18.72 -0.65 1.16
CA GLN A 11 19.90 -0.65 2.03
C GLN A 11 19.79 0.40 3.14
N TYR A 12 19.31 1.60 2.83
CA TYR A 12 19.08 2.66 3.82
C TYR A 12 18.12 2.21 4.93
N TYR A 13 16.94 1.68 4.56
CA TYR A 13 15.95 1.25 5.54
C TYR A 13 16.39 -0.01 6.30
N ARG A 14 17.10 -0.93 5.65
CA ARG A 14 17.75 -2.07 6.32
C ARG A 14 18.67 -1.59 7.44
N THR A 15 19.58 -0.67 7.13
CA THR A 15 20.51 -0.13 8.12
C THR A 15 19.78 0.63 9.22
N LEU A 16 18.79 1.47 8.88
CA LEU A 16 18.00 2.20 9.85
C LEU A 16 17.28 1.28 10.84
N TYR A 17 16.62 0.23 10.34
CA TYR A 17 15.85 -0.69 11.18
C TYR A 17 16.76 -1.55 12.05
N LEU A 18 17.91 -2.01 11.54
CA LEU A 18 18.91 -2.72 12.33
C LEU A 18 19.50 -1.84 13.45
N LEU A 19 19.87 -0.59 13.15
CA LEU A 19 20.44 0.32 14.13
C LEU A 19 19.45 0.67 15.25
N ASN A 20 18.18 0.85 14.90
CA ASN A 20 17.12 1.16 15.84
C ASN A 20 16.48 -0.07 16.49
N GLN A 21 16.97 -1.28 16.19
CA GLN A 21 16.41 -2.55 16.68
C GLN A 21 14.91 -2.69 16.41
N ILE A 22 14.44 -2.13 15.29
CA ILE A 22 13.05 -2.24 14.86
C ILE A 22 12.84 -3.68 14.37
N PRO A 23 11.88 -4.45 14.90
CA PRO A 23 11.60 -5.79 14.41
C PRO A 23 11.16 -5.77 12.93
N HIS A 24 11.83 -6.57 12.11
CA HIS A 24 11.52 -6.70 10.70
C HIS A 24 11.99 -8.05 10.15
N PHE A 25 11.32 -8.52 9.10
CA PHE A 25 11.77 -9.62 8.26
C PHE A 25 12.47 -9.06 7.04
N ASP A 26 13.69 -9.50 6.79
CA ASP A 26 14.44 -9.15 5.59
C ASP A 26 14.41 -10.32 4.62
N LEU A 27 13.66 -10.17 3.52
CA LEU A 27 13.56 -11.18 2.47
C LEU A 27 14.64 -11.03 1.39
N GLY A 28 15.63 -10.17 1.61
CA GLY A 28 16.75 -9.91 0.72
C GLY A 28 16.46 -8.82 -0.31
N ASN A 29 15.25 -8.81 -0.88
CA ASN A 29 14.79 -7.81 -1.85
C ASN A 29 13.66 -6.91 -1.34
N ILE A 30 13.05 -7.23 -0.20
CA ILE A 30 12.01 -6.43 0.46
C ILE A 30 12.13 -6.61 1.97
N ILE A 31 11.83 -5.55 2.72
CA ILE A 31 11.75 -5.60 4.18
C ILE A 31 10.27 -5.60 4.57
N VAL A 32 9.87 -6.51 5.45
CA VAL A 32 8.51 -6.55 6.01
C VAL A 32 8.57 -6.15 7.47
N THR A 33 7.79 -5.16 7.88
CA THR A 33 7.77 -4.68 9.27
C THR A 33 6.35 -4.34 9.70
N GLU A 34 6.08 -4.41 11.00
CA GLU A 34 4.77 -4.06 11.53
C GLU A 34 4.63 -2.54 11.67
N ASN A 35 3.61 -1.99 11.03
CA ASN A 35 3.28 -0.56 11.07
C ASN A 35 1.81 -0.39 10.61
N GLU A 36 1.10 0.56 11.22
CA GLU A 36 -0.31 0.88 10.94
C GLU A 36 -0.48 1.97 9.87
N ASP A 37 0.61 2.55 9.37
CA ASP A 37 0.58 3.51 8.29
C ASP A 37 0.23 2.84 6.95
N LEU A 38 -0.47 3.57 6.07
CA LEU A 38 -0.84 3.07 4.74
C LEU A 38 0.31 3.11 3.73
N VAL A 39 1.30 3.99 3.95
CA VAL A 39 2.35 4.27 2.97
C VAL A 39 3.68 3.88 3.56
N SER A 40 4.27 2.83 3.00
CA SER A 40 5.62 2.41 3.33
C SER A 40 6.65 3.06 2.41
N PRO A 41 7.91 3.17 2.86
CA PRO A 41 9.01 3.53 1.97
C PRO A 41 9.23 2.49 0.86
N VAL A 42 9.91 2.90 -0.21
CA VAL A 42 10.29 2.01 -1.31
C VAL A 42 11.15 0.85 -0.80
N GLY A 43 10.71 -0.38 -1.07
CA GLY A 43 11.39 -1.61 -0.63
C GLY A 43 11.00 -2.07 0.78
N VAL A 44 10.04 -1.39 1.43
CA VAL A 44 9.46 -1.80 2.71
C VAL A 44 7.98 -2.14 2.49
N LEU A 45 7.50 -3.18 3.16
CA LEU A 45 6.11 -3.58 3.24
C LEU A 45 5.63 -3.47 4.69
N TYR A 46 4.55 -2.74 4.90
CA TYR A 46 3.89 -2.66 6.20
C TYR A 46 2.85 -3.76 6.37
N VAL A 47 2.86 -4.35 7.55
CA VAL A 47 1.87 -5.34 7.99
C VAL A 47 1.17 -4.81 9.21
N TYR A 48 -0.15 -4.75 9.15
CA TYR A 48 -1.00 -4.45 10.29
C TYR A 48 -1.71 -5.71 10.75
N ARG A 49 -1.61 -6.03 12.04
CA ARG A 49 -2.35 -7.13 12.66
C ARG A 49 -3.59 -6.58 13.36
N TYR A 50 -4.74 -7.18 13.09
CA TYR A 50 -6.01 -6.85 13.73
C TYR A 50 -6.53 -8.05 14.52
N GLU A 51 -7.30 -7.80 15.57
CA GLU A 51 -7.78 -8.85 16.48
C GLU A 51 -9.01 -9.58 15.91
N ASN A 52 -9.88 -8.83 15.24
CA ASN A 52 -11.16 -9.32 14.72
C ASN A 52 -11.65 -8.45 13.56
N GLU A 53 -12.61 -8.98 12.81
CA GLU A 53 -13.17 -8.31 11.63
C GLU A 53 -13.76 -6.93 11.95
N SER A 54 -14.42 -6.76 13.10
CA SER A 54 -14.99 -5.46 13.49
C SER A 54 -13.91 -4.39 13.65
N SER A 55 -12.76 -4.74 14.23
CA SER A 55 -11.63 -3.81 14.39
C SER A 55 -11.02 -3.43 13.04
N LEU A 56 -10.90 -4.39 12.12
CA LEU A 56 -10.45 -4.16 10.75
C LEU A 56 -11.40 -3.22 9.99
N GLN A 57 -12.71 -3.46 10.02
CA GLN A 57 -13.68 -2.64 9.31
C GLN A 57 -13.68 -1.19 9.81
N LYS A 58 -13.54 -0.99 11.12
CA LYS A 58 -13.38 0.34 11.71
C LYS A 58 -12.11 1.03 11.21
N TRP A 59 -10.97 0.34 11.27
CA TRP A 59 -9.68 0.87 10.83
C TRP A 59 -9.68 1.27 9.34
N ILE A 60 -10.32 0.44 8.49
CA ILE A 60 -10.50 0.71 7.07
C ILE A 60 -11.39 1.95 6.87
N SER A 61 -12.54 2.01 7.55
CA SER A 61 -13.51 3.09 7.39
C SER A 61 -12.93 4.46 7.77
N GLU A 62 -12.09 4.52 8.81
CA GLU A 62 -11.38 5.74 9.22
C GLU A 62 -10.36 6.25 8.18
N ARG A 63 -10.01 5.41 7.20
CA ARG A 63 -8.96 5.63 6.21
C ARG A 63 -9.45 5.48 4.78
N GLU A 64 -10.77 5.39 4.58
CA GLU A 64 -11.37 5.10 3.28
C GLU A 64 -10.87 6.06 2.20
N ASP A 65 -10.82 7.36 2.51
CA ASP A 65 -10.36 8.42 1.60
C ASP A 65 -8.90 8.28 1.15
N LYS A 66 -8.10 7.42 1.80
CA LYS A 66 -6.69 7.17 1.49
C LYS A 66 -6.45 5.78 0.92
N ILE A 67 -7.46 4.91 0.92
CA ILE A 67 -7.36 3.53 0.44
C ILE A 67 -7.87 3.49 -1.00
N GLN A 68 -6.96 3.27 -1.94
CA GLN A 68 -7.33 3.20 -3.36
C GLN A 68 -8.08 1.90 -3.71
N CYS A 69 -7.73 0.77 -3.10
CA CYS A 69 -8.37 -0.51 -3.39
C CYS A 69 -8.22 -1.55 -2.28
N LYS A 70 -9.07 -2.59 -2.29
CA LYS A 70 -9.12 -3.67 -1.29
C LYS A 70 -9.09 -5.03 -1.98
N VAL A 71 -7.91 -5.64 -2.03
CA VAL A 71 -7.68 -6.97 -2.65
C VAL A 71 -8.10 -8.08 -1.69
N GLY A 72 -8.78 -9.11 -2.21
CA GLY A 72 -9.36 -10.21 -1.43
C GLY A 72 -10.73 -9.89 -0.82
N LEU A 73 -11.23 -8.66 -1.03
CA LEU A 73 -12.59 -8.24 -0.65
C LEU A 73 -13.42 -7.96 -1.91
N ASN A 74 -13.03 -6.93 -2.66
CA ASN A 74 -13.75 -6.47 -3.85
C ASN A 74 -12.97 -6.76 -5.14
N ILE A 75 -11.65 -6.88 -5.04
CA ILE A 75 -10.75 -7.16 -6.16
C ILE A 75 -10.07 -8.50 -5.91
N ASP A 76 -10.08 -9.39 -6.90
CA ASP A 76 -9.39 -10.68 -6.81
C ASP A 76 -7.87 -10.51 -6.76
N PHE A 77 -7.18 -11.48 -6.15
CA PHE A 77 -5.72 -11.49 -6.12
C PHE A 77 -5.13 -11.46 -7.54
N GLY A 78 -4.13 -10.61 -7.73
CA GLY A 78 -3.47 -10.42 -9.03
C GLY A 78 -4.19 -9.47 -9.99
N GLN A 79 -5.38 -8.96 -9.63
CA GLN A 79 -6.16 -8.05 -10.48
C GLN A 79 -5.98 -6.57 -10.13
N SER A 80 -5.36 -6.22 -8.98
CA SER A 80 -5.22 -4.83 -8.53
C SER A 80 -4.38 -3.91 -9.44
N GLN A 81 -3.65 -4.48 -10.40
CA GLN A 81 -2.87 -3.75 -11.40
C GLN A 81 -3.45 -3.91 -12.82
N GLN A 82 -4.72 -4.32 -12.91
CA GLN A 82 -5.45 -4.53 -14.16
C GLN A 82 -6.77 -3.72 -14.15
N PRO A 83 -6.71 -2.37 -14.03
CA PRO A 83 -7.91 -1.55 -14.01
C PRO A 83 -8.68 -1.67 -15.33
N ALA A 84 -10.00 -1.76 -15.24
CA ALA A 84 -10.90 -1.63 -16.38
C ALA A 84 -10.99 -0.17 -16.86
N LEU A 85 -11.63 0.05 -18.01
CA LEU A 85 -11.80 1.40 -18.58
C LEU A 85 -12.67 2.30 -17.69
N ASP A 86 -13.53 1.72 -16.87
CA ASP A 86 -14.43 2.35 -15.92
C ASP A 86 -13.96 2.26 -14.45
N ASP A 87 -12.78 1.68 -14.19
CA ASP A 87 -12.12 1.70 -12.87
C ASP A 87 -11.42 3.05 -12.63
N PHE A 88 -12.22 4.11 -12.50
CA PHE A 88 -11.70 5.43 -12.20
C PHE A 88 -11.14 5.52 -10.77
N ALA A 89 -10.05 6.26 -10.61
CA ALA A 89 -9.51 6.59 -9.28
C ALA A 89 -10.58 7.28 -8.44
N ASP A 90 -10.65 6.92 -7.16
CA ASP A 90 -11.59 7.48 -6.17
C ASP A 90 -13.08 7.32 -6.55
N GLY A 91 -13.41 6.46 -7.52
CA GLY A 91 -14.79 6.26 -8.02
C GLY A 91 -15.36 7.46 -8.79
N ILE A 92 -14.53 8.45 -9.14
CA ILE A 92 -14.96 9.66 -9.84
C ILE A 92 -14.78 9.44 -11.34
N ASN A 93 -15.89 9.40 -12.10
CA ASN A 93 -15.82 9.36 -13.56
C ASN A 93 -15.15 10.64 -14.09
N THR A 94 -13.86 10.55 -14.42
CA THR A 94 -13.06 11.66 -14.91
C THR A 94 -13.64 12.27 -16.18
N TYR A 95 -14.27 11.45 -17.04
CA TYR A 95 -14.91 11.95 -18.24
C TYR A 95 -16.14 12.81 -17.91
N ASP A 96 -17.01 12.33 -17.03
CA ASP A 96 -18.18 13.11 -16.58
C ASP A 96 -17.74 14.40 -15.87
N PHE A 97 -16.69 14.35 -15.06
CA PHE A 97 -16.11 15.54 -14.43
C PHE A 97 -15.69 16.59 -15.47
N LEU A 98 -14.95 16.18 -16.51
CA LEU A 98 -14.46 17.09 -17.55
C LEU A 98 -15.59 17.67 -18.41
N VAL A 99 -16.64 16.88 -18.69
CA VAL A 99 -17.81 17.33 -19.46
C VAL A 99 -18.64 18.34 -18.67
N ASN A 100 -18.70 18.20 -17.34
CA ASN A 100 -19.50 19.08 -16.46
C ASN A 100 -18.71 20.24 -15.84
N LEU A 101 -17.48 20.53 -16.31
CA LEU A 101 -16.63 21.60 -15.80
C LEU A 101 -17.08 23.02 -16.25
N ALA A 102 -18.14 23.11 -17.06
CA ALA A 102 -18.65 24.35 -17.65
C ALA A 102 -19.59 25.14 -16.73
#